data_AF-A0A7J4IAF4-F1
#
_entry.id   AF-A0A7J4IAF4-F1
#
_cell.length_a   1.000
_cell.length_b   1.000
_cell.length_c   1.000
_cell.angle_alpha   90.00
_cell.angle_beta   90.00
_cell.angle_gamma   90.00
#
_symmetry.space_group_name_H-M   'P 1'
#
loop_
_entity.id
_entity.type
_entity.pdbx_description
1 polymer ?
#
loop_
_entity_poly.entity_id
_entity_poly.type
_entity_poly.pdbx_seq_one_letter_code
_entity_poly.pdbx_strand_id
1 'polypeptide(L)'
;MREYETAANLGGEKRKIASEMKVVTKKLLLKKRYWELAQIYEKANELDPGNVDTLMGLAGVYGGLGETDKEIHYLDELYSASEKTDIVPLLELTATALGNAERLREAAHVTERLYRMTNDKSYLINLAQMAMALDDRSLIEPYMAEISSLMSQKPRESEFKAGRNDPCPCGSGQKFKKCHGSA
;
A
#
# COMPACT_ATOMS: atom_id res chain seq x y z
N MET A 1 22.95 0.15 42.88
CA MET A 1 23.94 -0.46 41.98
C MET A 1 23.59 -1.93 41.88
N ARG A 2 23.05 -2.50 40.81
CA ARG A 2 22.72 -2.05 39.44
C ARG A 2 21.92 -3.26 38.90
N GLU A 3 20.58 -3.25 38.87
CA GLU A 3 19.74 -2.95 37.68
C GLU A 3 20.12 -3.63 36.34
N TYR A 4 21.01 -4.61 36.30
CA TYR A 4 21.48 -5.20 35.04
C TYR A 4 21.45 -6.74 35.00
N GLU A 5 20.33 -7.35 35.40
CA GLU A 5 20.01 -8.75 35.04
C GLU A 5 18.78 -8.89 34.13
N THR A 6 18.17 -7.77 33.70
CA THR A 6 16.84 -7.75 33.07
C THR A 6 16.82 -8.04 31.56
N ALA A 7 17.95 -7.88 30.84
CA ALA A 7 17.94 -8.00 29.37
C ALA A 7 17.77 -9.46 28.88
N ALA A 8 18.34 -10.44 29.59
CA ALA A 8 18.26 -11.85 29.21
C ALA A 8 16.86 -12.46 29.51
N ASN A 9 16.23 -12.06 30.61
CA ASN A 9 14.86 -12.44 30.96
C ASN A 9 13.83 -11.77 30.04
N LEU A 10 14.00 -10.49 29.70
CA LEU A 10 13.16 -9.79 28.71
C LEU A 10 13.26 -10.48 27.33
N GLY A 11 14.43 -10.94 26.91
CA GLY A 11 14.58 -11.69 25.66
C GLY A 11 13.85 -13.05 25.66
N GLY A 12 13.82 -13.73 26.81
CA GLY A 12 13.07 -14.98 27.01
C GLY A 12 11.56 -14.77 27.06
N GLU A 13 11.10 -13.76 27.80
CA GLU A 13 9.70 -13.35 27.85
C GLU A 13 9.18 -12.87 26.50
N LYS A 14 9.94 -12.02 25.77
CA LYS A 14 9.56 -11.57 24.41
C LYS A 14 9.38 -12.73 23.45
N ARG A 15 10.28 -13.74 23.47
CA ARG A 15 10.14 -14.95 22.63
C ARG A 15 8.95 -15.82 23.02
N LYS A 16 8.67 -15.94 24.32
CA LYS A 16 7.52 -16.69 24.83
C LYS A 16 6.20 -16.00 24.50
N ILE A 17 6.13 -14.69 24.65
CA ILE A 17 4.98 -13.87 24.25
C ILE A 17 4.76 -13.97 22.74
N ALA A 18 5.82 -13.89 21.93
CA ALA A 18 5.70 -14.02 20.47
C ALA A 18 5.15 -15.39 20.03
N SER A 19 5.55 -16.48 20.70
CA SER A 19 5.04 -17.82 20.37
C SER A 19 3.59 -18.03 20.85
N GLU A 20 3.24 -17.54 22.03
CA GLU A 20 1.88 -17.55 22.57
C GLU A 20 0.93 -16.68 21.73
N MET A 21 1.38 -15.50 21.31
CA MET A 21 0.65 -14.62 20.40
C MET A 21 0.33 -15.33 19.09
N LYS A 22 1.28 -16.01 18.43
CA LYS A 22 1.00 -16.72 17.18
C LYS A 22 -0.16 -17.73 17.29
N VAL A 23 -0.24 -18.46 18.40
CA VAL A 23 -1.32 -19.44 18.63
C VAL A 23 -2.65 -18.75 18.88
N VAL A 24 -2.65 -17.70 19.71
CA VAL A 24 -3.87 -16.95 20.05
C VAL A 24 -4.39 -16.17 18.84
N THR A 25 -3.52 -15.48 18.10
CA THR A 25 -3.82 -14.77 16.85
C THR A 25 -4.53 -15.67 15.85
N LYS A 26 -3.97 -16.85 15.57
CA LYS A 26 -4.58 -17.79 14.62
C LYS A 26 -6.00 -18.20 15.05
N LYS A 27 -6.19 -18.46 16.34
CA LYS A 27 -7.50 -18.84 16.90
C LYS A 27 -8.51 -17.70 16.82
N LEU A 28 -8.11 -16.46 17.10
CA LEU A 28 -8.99 -15.30 17.07
C LEU A 28 -9.36 -14.89 15.64
N LEU A 29 -8.41 -14.96 14.69
CA LEU A 29 -8.68 -14.76 13.26
C LEU A 29 -9.73 -15.75 12.75
N LEU A 30 -9.60 -17.04 13.06
CA LEU A 30 -10.59 -18.06 12.69
C LEU A 30 -11.98 -17.78 13.28
N LYS A 31 -12.03 -17.20 14.47
CA LYS A 31 -13.28 -16.82 15.14
C LYS A 31 -13.78 -15.42 14.74
N LYS A 32 -13.08 -14.70 13.85
CA LYS A 32 -13.38 -13.32 13.47
C LYS A 32 -13.48 -12.35 14.66
N ARG A 33 -12.75 -12.62 15.75
CA ARG A 33 -12.73 -11.79 16.97
C ARG A 33 -11.64 -10.72 16.85
N TYR A 34 -11.79 -9.85 15.85
CA TYR A 34 -10.77 -8.87 15.48
C TYR A 34 -10.51 -7.84 16.59
N TRP A 35 -11.54 -7.42 17.34
CA TRP A 35 -11.38 -6.49 18.47
C TRP A 35 -10.52 -7.04 19.60
N GLU A 36 -10.72 -8.30 19.98
CA GLU A 36 -9.88 -8.93 21.01
C GLU A 36 -8.46 -9.16 20.51
N LEU A 37 -8.31 -9.42 19.21
CA LEU A 37 -7.01 -9.53 18.60
C LEU A 37 -6.27 -8.19 18.62
N ALA A 38 -6.95 -7.08 18.37
CA ALA A 38 -6.38 -5.74 18.47
C ALA A 38 -5.85 -5.47 19.88
N GLN A 39 -6.65 -5.75 20.92
CA GLN A 39 -6.22 -5.56 22.32
C GLN A 39 -4.97 -6.37 22.69
N ILE A 40 -4.85 -7.59 22.16
CA ILE A 40 -3.65 -8.42 22.39
C ILE A 40 -2.43 -7.79 21.74
N TYR A 41 -2.56 -7.33 20.50
CA TYR A 41 -1.46 -6.67 19.81
C TYR A 41 -1.10 -5.31 20.44
N GLU A 42 -2.09 -4.53 20.93
CA GLU A 42 -1.83 -3.26 21.63
C GLU A 42 -1.01 -3.50 22.88
N LYS A 43 -1.42 -4.48 23.70
CA LYS A 43 -0.66 -4.89 24.87
C LYS A 43 0.73 -5.41 24.53
N ALA A 44 0.90 -6.10 23.41
CA ALA A 44 2.21 -6.51 22.94
C ALA A 44 3.07 -5.30 22.52
N ASN A 45 2.48 -4.28 21.90
CA ASN A 45 3.18 -3.05 21.53
C ASN A 45 3.57 -2.23 22.76
N GLU A 46 2.77 -2.25 23.85
CA GLU A 46 3.15 -1.64 25.13
C GLU A 46 4.41 -2.30 25.74
N LEU A 47 4.58 -3.61 25.55
CA LEU A 47 5.71 -4.38 26.09
C LEU A 47 6.97 -4.30 25.22
N ASP A 48 6.81 -4.18 23.90
CA ASP A 48 7.90 -4.05 22.94
C ASP A 48 7.55 -3.04 21.84
N PRO A 49 7.56 -1.72 22.15
CA PRO A 49 7.23 -0.69 21.18
C PRO A 49 8.18 -0.73 19.98
N GLY A 50 7.65 -0.54 18.77
CA GLY A 50 8.46 -0.60 17.54
C GLY A 50 8.69 -2.01 17.01
N ASN A 51 8.13 -3.05 17.64
CA ASN A 51 8.25 -4.41 17.15
C ASN A 51 7.49 -4.58 15.81
N VAL A 52 8.23 -4.85 14.74
CA VAL A 52 7.72 -4.94 13.35
C VAL A 52 6.55 -5.93 13.21
N ASP A 53 6.65 -7.12 13.81
CA ASP A 53 5.58 -8.13 13.72
C ASP A 53 4.30 -7.68 14.42
N THR A 54 4.45 -6.97 15.53
CA THR A 54 3.34 -6.45 16.33
C THR A 54 2.66 -5.29 15.61
N LEU A 55 3.44 -4.33 15.10
CA LEU A 55 2.94 -3.18 14.34
C LEU A 55 2.24 -3.62 13.04
N MET A 56 2.80 -4.59 12.33
CA MET A 56 2.16 -5.19 11.16
C MET A 56 0.85 -5.90 11.53
N GLY A 57 0.81 -6.59 12.68
CA GLY A 57 -0.39 -7.18 13.24
C GLY A 57 -1.48 -6.14 13.55
N LEU A 58 -1.12 -5.02 14.19
CA LEU A 58 -2.02 -3.92 14.51
C LEU A 58 -2.60 -3.28 13.26
N ALA A 59 -1.74 -2.92 12.30
CA ALA A 59 -2.16 -2.35 11.02
C ALA A 59 -3.16 -3.27 10.31
N GLY A 60 -2.83 -4.56 10.16
CA GLY A 60 -3.72 -5.52 9.49
C GLY A 60 -5.05 -5.74 10.21
N VAL A 61 -5.06 -5.79 11.55
CA VAL A 61 -6.29 -5.97 12.33
C VAL A 61 -7.18 -4.73 12.26
N TYR A 62 -6.59 -3.54 12.39
CA TYR A 62 -7.35 -2.29 12.32
C TYR A 62 -7.87 -1.99 10.91
N GLY A 63 -7.11 -2.32 9.87
CA GLY A 63 -7.61 -2.30 8.50
C GLY A 63 -8.78 -3.27 8.29
N GLY A 64 -8.69 -4.48 8.84
CA GLY A 64 -9.81 -5.45 8.81
C GLY A 64 -11.05 -5.02 9.61
N LEU A 65 -10.89 -4.14 10.59
CA LEU A 65 -11.99 -3.55 11.37
C LEU A 65 -12.58 -2.29 10.72
N GLY A 66 -11.90 -1.70 9.73
CA GLY A 66 -12.25 -0.39 9.16
C GLY A 66 -11.85 0.81 10.04
N GLU A 67 -11.03 0.57 11.07
CA GLU A 67 -10.50 1.58 11.99
C GLU A 67 -9.28 2.27 11.37
N THR A 68 -9.52 3.00 10.28
CA THR A 68 -8.47 3.52 9.40
C THR A 68 -7.49 4.48 10.10
N ASP A 69 -7.95 5.34 11.02
CA ASP A 69 -7.06 6.25 11.72
C ASP A 69 -5.99 5.49 12.50
N LYS A 70 -6.39 4.37 13.13
CA LYS A 70 -5.47 3.48 13.85
C LYS A 70 -4.58 2.70 12.90
N GLU A 71 -5.14 2.19 11.80
CA GLU A 71 -4.36 1.50 10.77
C GLU A 71 -3.23 2.40 10.23
N ILE A 72 -3.56 3.63 9.83
CA ILE A 72 -2.58 4.61 9.32
C ILE A 72 -1.53 4.92 10.39
N HIS A 73 -1.95 5.16 11.64
CA HIS A 73 -1.04 5.39 12.76
C HIS A 73 -0.04 4.24 12.94
N TYR A 74 -0.48 2.98 12.92
CA TYR A 74 0.43 1.85 13.07
C TYR A 74 1.28 1.58 11.82
N LEU A 75 0.82 1.95 10.62
CA LEU A 75 1.65 1.96 9.41
C LEU A 75 2.74 3.04 9.47
N ASP A 76 2.47 4.20 10.08
CA ASP A 76 3.48 5.23 10.39
C ASP A 76 4.54 4.73 11.36
N GLU A 77 4.11 4.11 12.46
CA GLU A 77 5.04 3.50 13.42
C GLU A 77 5.86 2.38 12.76
N LEU A 78 5.21 1.51 11.95
CA LEU A 78 5.88 0.41 11.26
C LEU A 78 6.97 0.91 10.30
N TYR A 79 6.65 1.94 9.53
CA TYR A 79 7.61 2.59 8.63
C TYR A 79 8.79 3.18 9.38
N SER A 80 8.51 3.86 10.50
CA SER A 80 9.54 4.48 11.34
C SER A 80 10.43 3.45 12.03
N ALA A 81 9.87 2.29 12.37
CA ALA A 81 10.58 1.20 13.04
C ALA A 81 11.46 0.36 12.09
N SER A 82 11.14 0.31 10.80
CA SER A 82 11.87 -0.50 9.83
C SER A 82 11.86 0.10 8.43
N GLU A 83 12.98 0.74 8.07
CA GLU A 83 13.24 1.20 6.69
C GLU A 83 13.23 0.06 5.66
N LYS A 84 13.38 -1.20 6.10
CA LYS A 84 13.44 -2.37 5.22
C LYS A 84 12.10 -3.05 5.01
N THR A 85 11.06 -2.70 5.77
CA THR A 85 9.75 -3.32 5.63
C THR A 85 9.02 -2.69 4.45
N ASP A 86 8.76 -3.48 3.41
CA ASP A 86 7.95 -3.03 2.30
C ASP A 86 6.46 -2.97 2.71
N ILE A 87 6.00 -1.75 3.00
CA ILE A 87 4.62 -1.46 3.38
C ILE A 87 3.77 -0.98 2.19
N VAL A 88 4.34 -0.89 0.98
CA VAL A 88 3.60 -0.40 -0.21
C VAL A 88 2.34 -1.23 -0.46
N PRO A 89 2.35 -2.57 -0.43
CA PRO A 89 1.14 -3.36 -0.66
C PRO A 89 0.06 -3.14 0.40
N LEU A 90 0.46 -2.87 1.65
CA LEU A 90 -0.50 -2.55 2.72
C LEU A 90 -1.16 -1.21 2.47
N LEU A 91 -0.38 -0.18 2.15
CA LEU A 91 -0.90 1.16 1.83
C LEU A 91 -1.82 1.14 0.59
N GLU A 92 -1.50 0.35 -0.44
CA GLU A 92 -2.37 0.17 -1.61
C GLU A 92 -3.73 -0.45 -1.24
N LEU A 93 -3.70 -1.47 -0.38
CA LEU A 93 -4.92 -2.10 0.13
C LEU A 93 -5.74 -1.11 0.96
N THR A 94 -5.09 -0.36 1.85
CA THR A 94 -5.74 0.68 2.67
C THR A 94 -6.37 1.76 1.80
N ALA A 95 -5.66 2.31 0.81
CA ALA A 95 -6.20 3.31 -0.11
C ALA A 95 -7.41 2.79 -0.89
N THR A 96 -7.36 1.54 -1.34
CA THR A 96 -8.46 0.88 -2.05
C THR A 96 -9.68 0.68 -1.13
N ALA A 97 -9.46 0.21 0.10
CA ALA A 97 -10.51 0.02 1.09
C ALA A 97 -11.20 1.35 1.43
N LEU A 98 -10.43 2.43 1.58
CA LEU A 98 -10.95 3.77 1.84
C LEU A 98 -11.78 4.32 0.68
N GLY A 99 -11.31 4.12 -0.56
CA GLY A 99 -12.08 4.47 -1.75
C GLY A 99 -13.43 3.75 -1.80
N ASN A 100 -13.45 2.45 -1.54
CA ASN A 100 -14.68 1.65 -1.49
C ASN A 100 -15.63 2.05 -0.34
N ALA A 101 -15.09 2.60 0.75
CA ALA A 101 -15.85 3.13 1.88
C ALA A 101 -16.25 4.61 1.70
N GLU A 102 -16.04 5.20 0.52
CA GLU A 102 -16.30 6.61 0.20
C GLU A 102 -15.52 7.62 1.08
N ARG A 103 -14.46 7.16 1.76
CA ARG A 103 -13.56 7.99 2.59
C ARG A 103 -12.45 8.59 1.74
N LEU A 104 -12.83 9.30 0.68
CA LEU A 104 -11.93 9.76 -0.39
C LEU A 104 -10.78 10.66 0.09
N ARG A 105 -11.01 11.51 1.10
CA ARG A 105 -9.96 12.39 1.65
C ARG A 105 -8.83 11.58 2.29
N GLU A 106 -9.17 10.54 3.02
CA GLU A 106 -8.18 9.66 3.64
C GLU A 106 -7.48 8.80 2.60
N ALA A 107 -8.22 8.30 1.60
CA ALA A 107 -7.62 7.61 0.46
C ALA A 107 -6.59 8.49 -0.26
N ALA A 108 -6.87 9.80 -0.40
CA ALA A 108 -5.94 10.76 -0.97
C ALA A 108 -4.66 10.90 -0.13
N HIS A 109 -4.75 10.99 1.20
CA HIS A 109 -3.56 11.04 2.07
C HIS A 109 -2.69 9.77 1.96
N VAL A 110 -3.31 8.60 1.92
CA VAL A 110 -2.57 7.34 1.73
C VAL A 110 -1.94 7.27 0.34
N THR A 111 -2.65 7.75 -0.69
CA THR A 111 -2.14 7.80 -2.08
C THR A 111 -0.98 8.78 -2.24
N GLU A 112 -1.04 9.94 -1.59
CA GLU A 112 0.08 10.89 -1.53
C GLU A 112 1.31 10.25 -0.91
N ARG A 113 1.13 9.50 0.19
CA ARG A 113 2.22 8.76 0.83
C ARG A 113 2.83 7.71 -0.10
N LEU A 114 2.00 6.91 -0.77
CA LEU A 114 2.44 5.94 -1.78
C LEU A 114 3.30 6.60 -2.86
N TYR A 115 2.86 7.74 -3.39
CA TYR A 115 3.64 8.54 -4.33
C TYR A 115 4.98 8.98 -3.74
N ARG A 116 5.00 9.53 -2.51
CA ARG A 116 6.23 9.99 -1.87
C ARG A 116 7.23 8.87 -1.60
N MET A 117 6.75 7.66 -1.32
CA MET A 117 7.59 6.49 -1.04
C MET A 117 8.15 5.85 -2.32
N THR A 118 7.33 5.73 -3.36
CA THR A 118 7.66 4.96 -4.57
C THR A 118 8.15 5.84 -5.71
N ASN A 119 7.79 7.13 -5.70
CA ASN A 119 7.89 8.06 -6.81
C ASN A 119 7.19 7.57 -8.10
N ASP A 120 6.25 6.61 -7.99
CA ASP A 120 5.43 6.15 -9.11
C ASP A 120 4.35 7.19 -9.43
N LYS A 121 4.38 7.66 -10.68
CA LYS A 121 3.50 8.71 -11.19
C LYS A 121 2.04 8.25 -11.31
N SER A 122 1.78 6.95 -11.29
CA SER A 122 0.43 6.39 -11.25
C SER A 122 -0.37 6.91 -10.03
N TYR A 123 0.26 6.94 -8.86
CA TYR A 123 -0.36 7.48 -7.64
C TYR A 123 -0.62 8.98 -7.72
N LEU A 124 0.23 9.74 -8.41
CA LEU A 124 0.03 11.17 -8.59
C LEU A 124 -1.20 11.48 -9.46
N ILE A 125 -1.46 10.65 -10.48
CA ILE A 125 -2.67 10.73 -11.31
C ILE A 125 -3.90 10.40 -10.46
N ASN A 126 -3.84 9.32 -9.66
CA ASN A 126 -4.93 8.94 -8.77
C ASN A 126 -5.22 10.03 -7.73
N LEU A 127 -4.19 10.63 -7.14
CA LEU A 127 -4.31 11.76 -6.21
C LEU A 127 -4.99 12.97 -6.87
N ALA A 128 -4.64 13.29 -8.11
CA ALA A 128 -5.28 14.37 -8.87
C ALA A 128 -6.76 14.09 -9.13
N GLN A 129 -7.12 12.85 -9.47
CA GLN A 129 -8.52 12.45 -9.64
C GLN A 129 -9.31 12.59 -8.33
N MET A 130 -8.73 12.16 -7.20
CA MET A 130 -9.34 12.31 -5.89
C MET A 130 -9.51 13.79 -5.49
N ALA A 131 -8.50 14.61 -5.73
CA ALA A 131 -8.54 16.05 -5.48
C ALA A 131 -9.66 16.74 -6.28
N MET A 132 -9.83 16.36 -7.56
CA MET A 132 -10.95 16.85 -8.38
C MET A 132 -12.30 16.38 -7.86
N ALA A 133 -12.43 15.12 -7.46
CA ALA A 133 -13.68 14.57 -6.91
C ALA A 133 -14.09 15.23 -5.58
N LEU A 134 -13.10 15.64 -4.78
CA LEU A 134 -13.29 16.33 -3.50
C LEU A 134 -13.45 17.85 -3.64
N ASP A 135 -13.24 18.41 -4.84
CA ASP A 135 -13.06 19.86 -5.07
C ASP A 135 -12.01 20.48 -4.12
N ASP A 136 -10.93 19.74 -3.84
CA ASP A 136 -9.88 20.13 -2.92
C ASP A 136 -8.52 20.17 -3.62
N ARG A 137 -8.21 21.33 -4.19
CA ARG A 137 -6.94 21.58 -4.88
C ARG A 137 -5.73 21.55 -3.96
N SER A 138 -5.89 21.74 -2.65
CA SER A 138 -4.76 21.78 -1.71
C SER A 138 -4.00 20.44 -1.67
N LEU A 139 -4.69 19.33 -1.96
CA LEU A 139 -4.12 17.99 -2.02
C LEU A 139 -3.07 17.79 -3.12
N ILE A 140 -3.11 18.62 -4.18
CA ILE A 140 -2.19 18.51 -5.32
C ILE A 140 -1.32 19.74 -5.55
N GLU A 141 -1.50 20.79 -4.75
CA GLU A 141 -0.74 22.04 -4.89
C GLU A 141 0.79 21.84 -4.95
N PRO A 142 1.40 20.99 -4.09
CA PRO A 142 2.84 20.72 -4.15
C PRO A 142 3.29 20.02 -5.43
N TYR A 143 2.36 19.38 -6.15
CA TYR A 143 2.63 18.48 -7.28
C TYR A 143 2.15 19.03 -8.62
N MET A 144 1.57 20.23 -8.65
CA MET A 144 0.93 20.81 -9.84
C MET A 144 1.85 20.86 -11.07
N ALA A 145 3.12 21.23 -10.87
CA ALA A 145 4.08 21.29 -11.97
C ALA A 145 4.35 19.91 -12.59
N GLU A 146 4.44 18.88 -11.74
CA GLU A 146 4.67 17.52 -12.18
C GLU A 146 3.44 16.92 -12.84
N ILE A 147 2.26 17.12 -12.25
CA ILE A 147 0.97 16.72 -12.83
C ILE A 147 0.80 17.37 -14.21
N SER A 148 1.05 18.67 -14.33
CA SER A 148 0.98 19.39 -15.61
C SER A 148 1.94 18.81 -16.65
N SER A 149 3.15 18.43 -16.24
CA SER A 149 4.14 17.79 -17.11
C SER A 149 3.65 16.41 -17.59
N LEU A 150 3.08 15.60 -16.70
CA LEU A 150 2.54 14.28 -17.02
C LEU A 150 1.37 14.38 -18.02
N MET A 151 0.44 15.30 -17.81
CA MET A 151 -0.72 15.51 -18.70
C MET A 151 -0.32 16.05 -20.09
N SER A 152 0.82 16.73 -20.18
CA SER A 152 1.32 17.30 -21.44
C SER A 152 2.12 16.29 -22.29
N GLN A 153 2.49 15.14 -21.72
CA GLN A 153 3.17 14.09 -22.48
C GLN A 153 2.16 13.35 -23.36
N LYS A 154 2.32 13.45 -24.68
CA LYS A 154 1.54 12.64 -25.62
C LYS A 154 1.73 11.15 -25.27
N PRO A 155 0.66 10.33 -25.22
CA PRO A 155 0.80 8.89 -25.16
C PRO A 155 1.76 8.47 -26.28
N ARG A 156 2.82 7.71 -25.96
CA ARG A 156 3.62 7.09 -27.01
C ARG A 156 2.65 6.21 -27.80
N GLU A 157 2.35 6.60 -29.03
CA GLU A 157 1.69 5.72 -29.97
C GLU A 157 2.56 4.46 -30.04
N SER A 158 2.06 3.35 -29.49
CA SER A 158 2.65 2.06 -29.80
C SER A 158 2.43 1.88 -31.29
N GLU A 159 3.47 2.10 -32.10
CA GLU A 159 3.40 1.78 -33.53
C GLU A 159 2.94 0.33 -33.62
N PHE A 160 1.70 0.12 -34.08
CA PHE A 160 1.17 -1.21 -34.31
C PHE A 160 1.96 -1.80 -35.47
N LYS A 161 3.04 -2.52 -35.18
CA LYS A 161 3.83 -3.23 -36.17
C LYS A 161 3.18 -4.58 -36.40
N ALA A 162 2.36 -4.66 -37.43
CA ALA A 162 1.86 -5.94 -37.94
C ALA A 162 3.05 -6.86 -38.22
N GLY A 163 3.10 -8.03 -37.59
CA GLY A 163 4.12 -9.02 -37.85
C GLY A 163 4.05 -9.48 -39.31
N ARG A 164 5.20 -9.84 -39.91
CA ARG A 164 5.26 -10.24 -41.34
C ARG A 164 4.26 -11.34 -41.72
N ASN A 165 3.87 -12.22 -40.79
CA ASN A 165 2.92 -13.30 -41.05
C ASN A 165 1.46 -12.98 -40.65
N ASP A 166 1.21 -11.86 -39.98
CA ASP A 166 -0.12 -11.47 -39.52
C ASP A 166 -1.00 -11.02 -40.69
N PRO A 167 -2.33 -11.04 -40.55
CA PRO A 167 -3.23 -10.43 -41.54
C PRO A 167 -2.86 -8.97 -41.80
N CYS A 168 -2.83 -8.60 -43.07
CA CYS A 168 -2.45 -7.25 -43.48
C CYS A 168 -3.54 -6.24 -43.06
N PRO A 169 -3.18 -5.13 -42.39
CA PRO A 169 -4.16 -4.19 -41.84
C PRO A 169 -4.96 -3.42 -42.90
N CYS A 170 -4.64 -3.56 -44.18
CA CYS A 170 -5.41 -2.97 -45.29
C CYS A 170 -6.72 -3.72 -45.61
N GLY A 171 -7.02 -4.83 -44.93
CA GLY A 171 -8.24 -5.61 -45.14
C GLY A 171 -8.21 -6.53 -46.36
N SER A 172 -7.06 -6.71 -47.02
CA SER A 172 -6.93 -7.58 -48.20
C SER A 172 -7.08 -9.08 -47.93
N GLY A 173 -7.12 -9.49 -46.65
CA GLY A 173 -7.12 -10.90 -46.24
C GLY A 173 -5.77 -11.61 -46.42
N GLN A 174 -4.74 -10.94 -46.94
CA GLN A 174 -3.42 -11.52 -47.15
C GLN A 174 -2.52 -11.33 -45.92
N LYS A 175 -1.47 -12.16 -45.77
CA LYS A 175 -0.42 -11.93 -44.76
C LYS A 175 0.36 -10.65 -45.08
N PHE A 176 0.80 -9.90 -44.07
CA PHE A 176 1.50 -8.62 -44.23
C PHE A 176 2.65 -8.71 -45.23
N LYS A 177 3.52 -9.73 -45.12
CA LYS A 177 4.65 -9.98 -46.04
C LYS A 177 4.28 -10.24 -47.50
N LYS A 178 3.03 -10.56 -47.80
CA LYS A 178 2.52 -10.80 -49.16
C LYS A 178 1.75 -9.60 -49.72
N CYS A 179 1.60 -8.54 -48.93
CA CYS A 179 0.85 -7.34 -49.30
C CYS A 179 1.73 -6.11 -49.06
N HIS A 180 1.47 -5.33 -47.99
CA HIS A 180 2.22 -4.10 -47.70
C HIS A 180 3.63 -4.33 -47.11
N GLY A 181 3.98 -5.57 -46.78
CA GLY A 181 5.32 -5.98 -46.35
C GLY A 181 6.12 -6.71 -47.45
N SER A 182 5.64 -6.66 -48.69
CA SER A 182 6.36 -7.11 -49.88
C SER A 182 7.32 -6.00 -50.31
N ALA A 183 8.61 -6.22 -50.07
CA ALA A 183 9.68 -5.49 -50.74
C ALA A 183 10.09 -6.27 -52.00
#